data_AF-A0A7S2BZN0-F1
#
_entry.id   AF-A0A7S2BZN0-F1
#
_cell.length_a   1.000
_cell.length_b   1.000
_cell.length_c   1.000
_cell.angle_alpha   90.00
_cell.angle_beta   90.00
_cell.angle_gamma   90.00
#
_symmetry.space_group_name_H-M   'P 1'
#
loop_
_entity.id
_entity.type
_entity.pdbx_description
1 polymer ?
#
loop_
_entity_poly.entity_id
_entity_poly.type
_entity_poly.pdbx_seq_one_letter_code
_entity_poly.pdbx_strand_id
1 'polypeptide(L)'
;DDDDDDDDDDDDDESDDELIARRVRGYACYPTLALANHSCLPTVARFDALDTAALDPPPPHACVGTLAAAAKEGNAVGTRAPHCMATRYVAMHDLPLGGEVLLSYMPLGFPLEDRRERLISEYGFACDCRRCALETKAEEEEQDAHGHEHSH
;
A
#
# COMPACT_ATOMS: atom_id res chain seq x y z
N ASP A 1 -9.85 10.17 -61.40
CA ASP A 1 -9.03 9.59 -62.46
C ASP A 1 -7.59 9.64 -61.96
N ASP A 2 -7.17 8.82 -61.01
CA ASP A 2 -7.64 7.48 -60.65
C ASP A 2 -7.55 7.24 -59.15
N ASP A 3 -8.53 6.48 -58.70
CA ASP A 3 -8.62 5.79 -57.42
C ASP A 3 -7.51 4.73 -57.33
N ASP A 4 -6.90 4.58 -56.16
CA ASP A 4 -6.33 3.31 -55.71
C ASP A 4 -6.68 3.19 -54.23
N ASP A 5 -7.88 2.64 -54.01
CA ASP A 5 -8.25 1.91 -52.81
C ASP A 5 -7.33 0.67 -52.71
N ASP A 6 -6.56 0.57 -51.65
CA ASP A 6 -6.11 -0.72 -51.10
C ASP A 6 -6.53 -0.73 -49.63
N ASP A 7 -7.77 -1.20 -49.44
CA ASP A 7 -8.26 -1.86 -48.25
C ASP A 7 -7.42 -3.12 -47.94
N ASP A 8 -7.71 -3.68 -46.77
CA ASP A 8 -7.30 -4.98 -46.23
C ASP A 8 -6.19 -4.86 -45.19
N ASP A 9 -6.55 -4.63 -43.92
CA ASP A 9 -7.18 -5.57 -42.98
C ASP A 9 -6.13 -6.29 -42.14
N ASP A 10 -6.59 -6.71 -40.97
CA ASP A 10 -5.96 -7.58 -40.00
C ASP A 10 -4.98 -6.88 -39.05
N ASP A 11 -5.11 -7.01 -37.74
CA ASP A 11 -6.12 -7.60 -36.89
C ASP A 11 -5.60 -7.33 -35.48
N ASP A 12 -6.53 -7.39 -34.53
CA ASP A 12 -6.26 -7.87 -33.18
C ASP A 12 -5.44 -6.99 -32.21
N ASP A 13 -6.22 -6.41 -31.29
CA ASP A 13 -6.20 -6.85 -29.90
C ASP A 13 -5.05 -6.32 -29.03
N GLU A 14 -5.34 -5.30 -28.23
CA GLU A 14 -4.81 -5.12 -26.87
C GLU A 14 -5.40 -3.81 -26.30
N SER A 15 -6.19 -3.74 -25.25
CA SER A 15 -6.72 -4.72 -24.30
C SER A 15 -7.69 -3.95 -23.39
N ASP A 16 -8.52 -4.66 -22.65
CA ASP A 16 -9.47 -4.24 -21.61
C ASP A 16 -8.94 -3.33 -20.46
N ASP A 17 -7.86 -2.56 -20.63
CA ASP A 17 -7.15 -1.88 -19.55
C ASP A 17 -7.43 -0.37 -19.44
N GLU A 18 -8.69 0.04 -19.61
CA GLU A 18 -9.22 1.20 -18.87
C GLU A 18 -9.36 0.84 -17.38
N LEU A 19 -8.30 0.27 -16.79
CA LEU A 19 -8.08 0.11 -15.37
C LEU A 19 -8.14 1.51 -14.77
N ILE A 20 -9.34 1.90 -14.33
CA ILE A 20 -9.68 3.15 -13.64
C ILE A 20 -8.42 3.67 -12.96
N ALA A 21 -7.75 4.64 -13.59
CA ALA A 21 -6.46 5.12 -13.12
C ALA A 21 -6.64 5.50 -11.65
N ARG A 22 -5.99 4.77 -10.73
CA ARG A 22 -6.11 5.01 -9.28
C ARG A 22 -5.62 6.41 -9.00
N ARG A 23 -6.54 7.37 -8.91
CA ARG A 23 -6.26 8.78 -8.64
C ARG A 23 -6.49 9.09 -7.17
N VAL A 24 -5.59 9.89 -6.61
CA VAL A 24 -5.72 10.42 -5.26
C VAL A 24 -7.00 11.25 -5.17
N ARG A 25 -7.92 10.87 -4.28
CA ARG A 25 -9.18 11.58 -4.03
C ARG A 25 -9.02 12.73 -3.03
N GLY A 26 -8.03 12.64 -2.14
CA GLY A 26 -7.74 13.62 -1.10
C GLY A 26 -6.72 13.09 -0.10
N TYR A 27 -6.46 13.90 0.93
CA TYR A 27 -5.54 13.59 2.02
C TYR A 27 -6.26 13.69 3.35
N ALA A 28 -5.84 12.90 4.34
CA ALA A 28 -6.31 13.00 5.71
C ALA A 28 -5.21 12.67 6.72
N CYS A 29 -5.36 13.23 7.91
CA CYS A 29 -4.46 12.98 9.03
C CYS A 29 -5.11 12.01 10.01
N TYR A 30 -4.41 10.92 10.31
CA TYR A 30 -4.83 9.90 11.27
C TYR A 30 -3.80 9.78 12.39
N PRO A 31 -3.86 10.61 13.45
CA PRO A 31 -2.81 10.68 14.46
C PRO A 31 -2.47 9.33 15.09
N THR A 32 -3.49 8.51 15.42
CA THR A 32 -3.25 7.19 16.01
C THR A 32 -2.63 6.21 15.03
N LEU A 33 -3.01 6.27 13.76
CA LEU A 33 -2.48 5.37 12.72
C LEU A 33 -1.07 5.79 12.27
N ALA A 34 -0.72 7.07 12.41
CA ALA A 34 0.62 7.59 12.13
C ALA A 34 1.70 7.05 13.08
N LEU A 35 1.34 6.34 14.15
CA LEU A 35 2.28 5.68 15.05
C LEU A 35 2.84 4.37 14.48
N ALA A 36 2.22 3.79 13.46
CA ALA A 36 2.69 2.54 12.87
C ALA A 36 3.94 2.79 12.03
N ASN A 37 5.05 2.12 12.38
CA ASN A 37 6.31 2.22 11.67
C ASN A 37 6.28 1.52 10.31
N HIS A 38 7.27 1.84 9.49
CA HIS A 38 7.45 1.25 8.18
C HIS A 38 8.02 -0.17 8.22
N SER A 39 7.54 -1.05 7.34
CA SER A 39 8.29 -2.23 6.88
C SER A 39 7.94 -2.55 5.44
N CYS A 40 8.94 -2.91 4.62
CA CYS A 40 8.71 -3.42 3.26
C CYS A 40 8.09 -4.84 3.25
N LEU A 41 8.04 -5.49 4.43
CA LEU A 41 7.22 -6.66 4.77
C LEU A 41 6.30 -6.27 5.94
N PRO A 42 5.19 -5.57 5.68
CA PRO A 42 4.34 -5.10 6.75
C PRO A 42 3.63 -6.25 7.45
N THR A 43 3.13 -6.00 8.65
CA THR A 43 2.32 -6.96 9.40
C THR A 43 0.83 -6.71 9.25
N VAL A 44 0.46 -5.48 8.83
CA VAL A 44 -0.92 -5.08 8.55
C VAL A 44 -1.07 -4.51 7.15
N ALA A 45 -2.24 -4.73 6.56
CA ALA A 45 -2.71 -4.05 5.37
C ALA A 45 -3.64 -2.90 5.75
N ARG A 46 -3.52 -1.76 5.05
CA ARG A 46 -4.40 -0.61 5.21
C ARG A 46 -5.52 -0.65 4.17
N PHE A 47 -6.75 -0.42 4.63
CA PHE A 47 -7.92 -0.24 3.76
C PHE A 47 -8.59 1.09 4.09
N ASP A 48 -8.86 1.88 3.07
CA ASP A 48 -9.62 3.12 3.17
C ASP A 48 -11.01 2.91 2.58
N ALA A 49 -12.04 3.14 3.39
CA ALA A 49 -13.42 3.17 2.98
C ALA A 49 -13.82 4.63 2.76
N LEU A 50 -14.28 4.93 1.54
CA LEU A 50 -14.75 6.25 1.12
C LEU A 50 -16.28 6.22 1.00
N ASP A 51 -16.93 7.30 1.42
CA ASP A 51 -18.38 7.53 1.21
C ASP A 51 -19.27 6.39 1.75
N THR A 52 -18.80 5.64 2.77
CA THR A 52 -19.58 4.53 3.34
C THR A 52 -20.71 5.07 4.20
N ALA A 53 -21.96 4.80 3.78
CA ALA A 53 -23.16 5.21 4.51
C ALA A 53 -23.27 4.59 5.91
N ALA A 54 -22.63 3.43 6.12
CA ALA A 54 -22.45 2.76 7.38
C ALA A 54 -21.23 1.85 7.24
N LEU A 55 -20.24 1.98 8.12
CA LEU A 55 -19.37 0.85 8.40
C LEU A 55 -20.08 0.02 9.46
N ASP A 56 -20.12 -1.30 9.29
CA ASP A 56 -20.47 -2.18 10.40
C ASP A 56 -19.63 -1.77 11.61
N PRO A 57 -20.24 -1.54 12.79
CA PRO A 57 -19.51 -1.07 13.95
C PRO A 57 -18.39 -2.09 14.22
N PRO A 58 -17.11 -1.68 14.14
CA PRO A 58 -16.03 -2.60 14.48
C PRO A 58 -16.22 -3.05 15.92
N PRO A 59 -15.72 -4.23 16.30
CA PRO A 59 -15.70 -4.63 17.69
C PRO A 59 -15.16 -3.47 18.55
N PRO A 60 -15.74 -3.15 19.72
CA PRO A 60 -15.34 -1.96 20.48
C PRO A 60 -13.85 -1.88 20.82
N HIS A 61 -13.18 -3.05 20.89
CA HIS A 61 -11.74 -3.18 21.11
C HIS A 61 -10.89 -2.92 19.86
N ALA A 62 -11.49 -2.90 18.67
CA ALA A 62 -10.85 -2.64 17.39
C ALA A 62 -10.97 -1.16 16.96
N CYS A 63 -11.69 -0.34 17.72
CA CYS A 63 -11.85 1.09 17.48
C CYS A 63 -10.89 1.91 18.34
N VAL A 64 -10.34 2.98 17.78
CA VAL A 64 -9.56 4.00 18.49
C VAL A 64 -10.15 5.39 18.27
N GLY A 65 -9.92 6.31 19.23
CA GLY A 65 -10.38 7.69 19.12
C GLY A 65 -11.91 7.85 19.13
N THR A 66 -12.44 8.67 18.22
CA THR A 66 -13.87 9.00 18.13
C THR A 66 -14.74 7.80 17.78
N LEU A 67 -14.21 6.84 17.02
CA LEU A 67 -14.90 5.57 16.70
C LEU A 67 -15.09 4.69 17.93
N ALA A 68 -14.14 4.72 18.88
CA ALA A 68 -14.23 3.95 20.12
C ALA A 68 -15.34 4.49 21.05
N ALA A 69 -15.52 5.81 21.07
CA ALA A 69 -16.61 6.45 21.79
C ALA A 69 -17.97 6.07 21.17
N ALA A 70 -18.10 6.18 19.84
CA ALA A 70 -19.33 5.82 19.14
C ALA A 70 -19.70 4.33 19.31
N ALA A 71 -18.73 3.42 19.26
CA ALA A 71 -18.95 1.98 19.42
C ALA A 71 -19.40 1.58 20.85
N LYS A 72 -18.98 2.33 21.88
CA LYS A 72 -19.35 2.06 23.29
C LYS A 72 -20.80 2.42 23.61
N GLU A 73 -21.37 3.39 22.89
CA GLU A 73 -22.72 3.89 23.19
C GLU A 73 -23.83 3.00 22.62
N GLY A 74 -23.50 1.90 21.92
CA GLY A 74 -24.49 1.03 21.28
C GLY A 74 -25.29 1.71 20.16
N ASN A 75 -24.95 2.96 19.85
CA ASN A 75 -25.41 3.64 18.67
C ASN A 75 -24.73 2.98 17.48
N ALA A 76 -25.52 2.34 16.60
CA ALA A 76 -25.10 2.25 15.22
C ALA A 76 -24.65 3.66 14.82
N VAL A 77 -23.51 3.79 14.15
CA VAL A 77 -23.07 5.06 13.56
C VAL A 77 -24.10 5.41 12.48
N GLY A 78 -25.22 5.95 12.93
CA GLY A 78 -26.51 5.90 12.29
C GLY A 78 -27.11 7.29 12.25
N THR A 79 -26.32 8.26 11.79
CA THR A 79 -26.77 9.39 10.99
C THR A 79 -25.54 10.00 10.30
N ARG A 80 -25.32 9.50 9.10
CA ARG A 80 -24.43 9.91 8.00
C ARG A 80 -24.07 11.40 8.00
N ALA A 81 -22.79 11.72 8.16
CA ALA A 81 -22.19 12.67 7.22
C ALA A 81 -22.03 11.89 5.90
N PRO A 82 -22.63 12.34 4.77
CA PRO A 82 -22.63 11.59 3.51
C PRO A 82 -21.24 11.37 2.89
N HIS A 83 -20.15 11.80 3.54
CA HIS A 83 -18.78 11.76 3.04
C HIS A 83 -17.78 11.47 4.17
N CYS A 84 -17.95 10.37 4.91
CA CYS A 84 -16.94 9.96 5.87
C CYS A 84 -15.88 9.09 5.20
N MET A 85 -14.61 9.33 5.56
CA MET A 85 -13.50 8.45 5.22
C MET A 85 -13.07 7.72 6.47
N ALA A 86 -12.97 6.40 6.37
CA ALA A 86 -12.58 5.55 7.48
C ALA A 86 -11.47 4.60 7.05
N THR A 87 -10.41 4.56 7.85
CA THR A 87 -9.24 3.73 7.60
C THR A 87 -9.19 2.60 8.61
N ARG A 88 -8.94 1.37 8.14
CA ARG A 88 -8.73 0.19 8.99
C ARG A 88 -7.38 -0.46 8.69
N TYR A 89 -6.76 -0.98 9.74
CA TYR A 89 -5.63 -1.91 9.63
C TYR A 89 -6.13 -3.32 9.85
N VAL A 90 -5.74 -4.21 8.95
CA VAL A 90 -6.11 -5.63 8.99
C VAL A 90 -4.82 -6.42 9.05
N ALA A 91 -4.67 -7.28 10.07
CA ALA A 91 -3.53 -8.17 10.18
C ALA A 91 -3.47 -9.10 8.96
N MET A 92 -2.29 -9.24 8.36
CA MET A 92 -2.09 -10.13 7.20
C MET A 92 -1.72 -11.56 7.62
N HIS A 93 -1.31 -11.72 8.87
CA HIS A 93 -0.92 -12.99 9.48
C HIS A 93 -1.11 -12.86 11.00
N ASP A 94 -0.87 -13.95 11.73
CA ASP A 94 -0.90 -13.94 13.19
C ASP A 94 0.08 -12.90 13.74
N LEU A 95 -0.44 -12.03 14.61
CA LEU A 95 0.30 -10.99 15.30
C LEU A 95 0.45 -11.39 16.77
N PRO A 96 1.61 -11.91 17.19
CA PRO A 96 1.81 -12.34 18.56
C PRO A 96 1.73 -11.14 19.52
N LEU A 97 1.40 -11.41 20.79
CA LEU A 97 1.38 -10.38 21.82
C LEU A 97 2.76 -9.71 21.95
N GLY A 98 2.77 -8.37 21.94
CA GLY A 98 4.01 -7.59 21.93
C GLY A 98 4.67 -7.47 20.54
N GLY A 99 4.11 -8.11 19.51
CA GLY A 99 4.51 -7.90 18.12
C GLY A 99 4.15 -6.50 17.64
N GLU A 100 5.01 -5.93 16.80
CA GLU A 100 4.83 -4.57 16.28
C GLU A 100 3.85 -4.53 15.10
N VAL A 101 3.01 -3.49 15.08
CA VAL A 101 2.15 -3.16 13.94
C VAL A 101 2.96 -2.34 12.95
N LEU A 102 3.25 -2.95 11.80
CA LEU A 102 4.10 -2.37 10.75
C LEU A 102 3.28 -2.19 9.47
N LEU A 103 3.35 -1.00 8.89
CA LEU A 103 2.70 -0.63 7.63
C LEU A 103 3.76 -0.45 6.53
N SER A 104 3.43 -0.68 5.26
CA SER A 104 4.25 -0.17 4.17
C SER A 104 3.81 1.24 3.79
N TYR A 105 4.77 2.18 3.78
CA TYR A 105 4.51 3.58 3.43
C TYR A 105 4.42 3.81 1.91
N MET A 106 4.84 2.82 1.13
CA MET A 106 4.75 2.82 -0.33
C MET A 106 4.19 1.50 -0.87
N PRO A 107 3.84 1.41 -2.16
CA PRO A 107 3.42 0.15 -2.77
C PRO A 107 4.49 -0.95 -2.63
N LEU A 108 4.05 -2.17 -2.32
CA LEU A 108 4.96 -3.31 -2.05
C LEU A 108 5.78 -3.73 -3.26
N GLY A 109 5.34 -3.42 -4.48
CA GLY A 109 6.05 -3.76 -5.71
C GLY A 109 7.26 -2.89 -6.02
N PHE A 110 7.56 -1.86 -5.22
CA PHE A 110 8.68 -0.97 -5.50
C PHE A 110 10.03 -1.70 -5.39
N PRO A 111 10.97 -1.49 -6.34
CA PRO A 111 12.36 -1.98 -6.27
C PRO A 111 13.11 -1.54 -5.02
N LEU A 112 14.20 -2.25 -4.65
CA LEU A 112 14.95 -1.96 -3.43
C LEU A 112 15.50 -0.53 -3.39
N GLU A 113 16.14 -0.10 -4.48
CA GLU A 113 16.72 1.23 -4.63
C GLU A 113 15.68 2.34 -4.43
N ASP A 114 14.56 2.27 -5.16
CA ASP A 114 13.45 3.23 -5.05
C ASP A 114 12.89 3.31 -3.63
N ARG A 115 12.78 2.17 -2.93
CA ARG A 115 12.32 2.16 -1.53
C ARG A 115 13.34 2.86 -0.62
N ARG A 116 14.64 2.59 -0.77
CA ARG A 116 15.70 3.23 0.04
C ARG A 116 15.73 4.74 -0.17
N GLU A 117 15.76 5.20 -1.42
CA GLU A 117 15.81 6.62 -1.76
C GLU A 117 14.59 7.36 -1.20
N ARG A 118 13.40 6.79 -1.38
CA ARG A 118 12.16 7.41 -0.91
C ARG A 118 12.06 7.47 0.61
N LEU A 119 12.46 6.42 1.33
CA LEU A 119 12.45 6.43 2.80
C LEU A 119 13.42 7.47 3.39
N ILE A 120 14.58 7.65 2.76
CA ILE A 120 15.54 8.67 3.18
C ILE A 120 15.02 10.07 2.85
N SER A 121 14.54 10.29 1.63
CA SER A 121 14.14 11.62 1.14
C SER A 121 12.82 12.13 1.74
N GLU A 122 11.80 11.28 1.88
CA GLU A 122 10.48 11.67 2.38
C GLU A 122 10.33 11.48 3.89
N TYR A 123 11.02 10.49 4.47
CA TYR A 123 10.82 10.10 5.88
C TYR A 123 12.08 10.20 6.75
N GLY A 124 13.26 10.41 6.16
CA GLY A 124 14.50 10.65 6.90
C GLY A 124 15.11 9.43 7.58
N PHE A 125 14.80 8.20 7.15
CA PHE A 125 15.41 6.99 7.72
C PHE A 125 15.73 5.92 6.68
N ALA A 126 16.67 5.02 7.01
CA ALA A 126 16.97 3.83 6.23
C ALA A 126 16.27 2.61 6.81
N CYS A 127 15.60 1.81 5.98
CA CYS A 127 14.91 0.60 6.43
C CYS A 127 15.84 -0.61 6.45
N ASP A 128 15.86 -1.31 7.57
CA ASP A 128 16.63 -2.53 7.84
C ASP A 128 15.74 -3.79 7.95
N CYS A 129 14.50 -3.72 7.47
CA CYS A 129 13.57 -4.83 7.56
C CYS A 129 14.11 -6.08 6.83
N ARG A 130 13.57 -7.25 7.18
CA ARG A 130 14.03 -8.55 6.64
C ARG A 130 14.07 -8.59 5.11
N ARG A 131 13.13 -7.96 4.40
CA ARG A 131 13.14 -7.92 2.94
C ARG A 131 14.29 -7.07 2.41
N CYS A 132 14.49 -5.87 2.96
CA CYS A 132 15.63 -5.03 2.58
C CYS A 132 16.95 -5.77 2.84
N ALA A 133 17.11 -6.44 3.98
CA ALA A 133 18.31 -7.21 4.29
C ALA A 133 18.58 -8.34 3.27
N LEU A 134 17.54 -9.10 2.88
CA LEU A 134 17.68 -10.18 1.90
C LEU A 134 17.99 -9.66 0.50
N GLU A 135 17.29 -8.63 0.05
CA GLU A 135 17.51 -8.05 -1.29
C GLU A 135 18.90 -7.37 -1.36
N THR A 136 19.37 -6.73 -0.28
CA THR A 136 20.73 -6.17 -0.21
C THR A 136 21.78 -7.26 -0.41
N LYS A 137 21.62 -8.40 0.29
CA LYS A 137 22.54 -9.52 0.18
C LYS A 137 22.54 -10.12 -1.23
N ALA A 138 21.39 -10.17 -1.89
CA ALA A 138 21.28 -10.62 -3.28
C ALA A 138 22.02 -9.68 -4.24
N GLU A 139 21.86 -8.35 -4.09
CA GLU A 139 22.60 -7.35 -4.88
C GLU A 139 24.13 -7.49 -4.72
N GLU A 140 24.60 -7.77 -3.49
CA GLU A 140 26.02 -7.99 -3.20
C GLU A 140 26.55 -9.28 -3.87
N GLU A 141 25.80 -10.38 -3.80
CA GLU A 141 26.17 -11.65 -4.42
C GLU A 141 26.23 -11.57 -5.95
N GLU A 142 25.32 -10.83 -6.59
CA GLU A 142 25.32 -10.58 -8.03
C GLU A 142 26.54 -9.75 -8.49
N GLN A 143 26.93 -8.74 -7.70
CA GLN A 143 28.11 -7.92 -7.98
C GLN A 143 29.42 -8.72 -7.88
N ASP A 144 29.53 -9.59 -6.87
CA ASP A 144 30.69 -10.47 -6.69
C ASP A 144 30.82 -11.48 -7.85
N ALA A 145 29.70 -12.02 -8.33
CA ALA A 145 29.69 -12.93 -9.48
C ALA A 145 30.17 -12.23 -10.76
N HIS A 146 29.64 -11.02 -11.04
CA HIS A 146 30.01 -10.24 -12.22
C HIS A 146 31.45 -9.67 -12.17
N GLY A 147 31.99 -9.46 -10.97
CA GLY A 147 33.40 -9.07 -10.80
C GLY A 147 34.39 -10.20 -11.13
N HIS A 148 33.97 -11.46 -11.03
CA HIS A 148 34.83 -12.62 -11.28
C HIS A 148 34.92 -13.00 -12.77
N GLU A 149 33.85 -12.79 -13.54
CA GLU A 149 33.79 -13.08 -14.99
C GLU A 149 34.60 -12.09 -15.86
N HIS A 150 34.82 -10.85 -15.40
CA HIS A 150 35.66 -9.87 -16.10
C HIS A 150 37.16 -9.99 -15.81
N SER A 151 37.57 -10.96 -14.98
CA SER A 151 38.98 -11.19 -14.59
C SER A 151 39.67 -12.35 -15.33
N HIS A 152 39.02 -12.92 -16.35
CA HIS A 152 39.53 -14.05 -17.13
C HIS A 152 39.78 -13.74 -18.61
#